data_AF-A0A924MHM5-F1
#
_entry.id   AF-A0A924MHM5-F1
#
_cell.length_a   1.000
_cell.length_b   1.000
_cell.length_c   1.000
_cell.angle_alpha   90.00
_cell.angle_beta   90.00
_cell.angle_gamma   90.00
#
_symmetry.space_group_name_H-M   'P 1'
#
loop_
_entity.id
_entity.type
_entity.pdbx_description
1 polymer ?
#
loop_
_entity_poly.entity_id
_entity_poly.type
_entity_poly.pdbx_seq_one_letter_code
_entity_poly.pdbx_strand_id
1 'polypeptide(L)' 'IEFKSALAKEIEEHVLPLIKQGKFKTVIDKTFPLSQASKAHELMESSEHIGKIVLVNE' A
#
# COMPACT_ATOMS: atom_id res chain seq x y z
N ILE A 1 12.62 15.55 -10.94
CA ILE A 1 11.14 15.56 -10.85
C ILE A 1 10.52 14.91 -12.09
N GLU A 2 11.08 15.13 -13.29
CA GLU A 2 10.58 14.55 -14.55
C GLU A 2 10.42 13.02 -14.53
N PHE A 3 11.41 12.26 -14.04
CA PHE A 3 11.31 10.80 -13.96
C PHE A 3 10.06 10.32 -13.19
N LYS A 4 9.82 10.86 -11.98
CA LYS A 4 8.67 10.46 -11.16
C LYS A 4 7.34 10.81 -11.84
N SER A 5 7.30 11.92 -12.58
CA SER A 5 6.11 12.33 -13.34
C SER A 5 5.85 11.40 -14.53
N ALA A 6 6.90 11.06 -15.30
CA ALA A 6 6.78 10.09 -16.40
C ALA A 6 6.34 8.71 -15.90
N LEU A 7 6.94 8.23 -14.81
CA LEU A 7 6.57 6.96 -14.18
C LEU A 7 5.12 6.97 -13.67
N ALA A 8 4.66 8.06 -13.07
CA ALA A 8 3.28 8.18 -12.63
C ALA A 8 2.29 8.04 -13.81
N LYS A 9 2.57 8.70 -14.94
CA LYS A 9 1.75 8.58 -16.15
C LYS A 9 1.72 7.14 -16.68
N GLU A 10 2.88 6.48 -16.72
CA GLU A 10 2.98 5.09 -17.16
C GLU A 10 2.18 4.14 -16.24
N ILE A 11 2.22 4.37 -14.93
CA ILE A 11 1.39 3.63 -13.95
C ILE A 11 -0.10 3.88 -14.18
N GLU A 12 -0.50 5.13 -14.43
CA GLU A 12 -1.89 5.49 -14.72
C GLU A 12 -2.41 4.80 -15.99
N GLU A 13 -1.60 4.78 -17.05
CA GLU A 13 -1.95 4.19 -18.34
C GLU A 13 -2.01 2.66 -18.31
N HIS A 14 -1.08 2.02 -17.60
CA HIS A 14 -0.92 0.56 -17.68
C HIS A 14 -1.38 -0.20 -16.43
N VAL A 15 -1.22 0.36 -15.24
CA VAL A 15 -1.45 -0.37 -13.97
C VAL A 15 -2.84 -0.11 -13.40
N LEU A 16 -3.32 1.13 -13.40
CA LEU A 16 -4.65 1.46 -12.86
C LEU A 16 -5.81 0.69 -13.53
N PRO A 17 -5.82 0.44 -14.86
CA PRO A 17 -6.85 -0.40 -15.47
C PRO A 17 -6.84 -1.84 -14.94
N LEU A 18 -5.67 -2.41 -14.63
CA LEU A 18 -5.54 -3.76 -14.08
C LEU A 18 -6.11 -3.85 -12.66
N ILE A 19 -5.88 -2.80 -11.86
CA ILE A 19 -6.47 -2.67 -10.51
C ILE A 19 -7.99 -2.58 -10.63
N LYS A 20 -8.52 -1.74 -11.52
CA LYS A 20 -9.98 -1.60 -11.76
C LYS A 20 -10.62 -2.91 -12.24
N GLN A 21 -9.89 -3.71 -13.01
CA GLN A 21 -10.33 -5.03 -13.47
C GLN A 21 -10.22 -6.13 -12.40
N GLY A 22 -9.70 -5.83 -11.20
CA GLY A 22 -9.50 -6.81 -10.14
C GLY A 22 -8.36 -7.81 -10.42
N LYS A 23 -7.52 -7.55 -11.43
CA LYS A 23 -6.37 -8.41 -11.80
C LYS A 23 -5.16 -8.20 -10.88
N PHE A 24 -5.19 -7.14 -10.08
CA PHE A 24 -4.16 -6.83 -9.09
C PHE A 24 -4.79 -6.86 -7.70
N LYS A 25 -4.34 -7.79 -6.83
CA LYS A 25 -4.82 -7.92 -5.46
C LYS A 25 -3.67 -7.71 -4.48
N THR A 26 -3.79 -6.68 -3.66
CA THR A 26 -2.85 -6.44 -2.56
C THR A 26 -3.14 -7.41 -1.42
N VAL A 27 -2.09 -8.07 -0.91
CA VAL A 27 -2.18 -8.85 0.33
C VAL A 27 -2.03 -7.87 1.49
N ILE A 28 -3.09 -7.69 2.26
CA ILE A 28 -3.10 -6.90 3.50
C ILE A 28 -2.91 -7.88 4.65
N ASP A 29 -1.86 -7.69 5.43
CA ASP A 29 -1.57 -8.50 6.61
C ASP A 29 -2.40 -8.03 7.79
N LYS A 30 -2.34 -6.72 8.07
CA LYS A 30 -3.00 -6.11 9.21
C LYS A 30 -3.41 -4.67 8.94
N THR A 31 -4.46 -4.25 9.62
CA THR A 31 -4.96 -2.88 9.61
C THR A 31 -4.97 -2.31 11.01
N PHE A 32 -4.52 -1.06 11.15
CA PHE A 32 -4.54 -0.34 12.42
C PHE A 32 -5.23 1.03 12.23
N PRO A 33 -5.94 1.52 13.26
CA PRO A 33 -6.31 2.93 13.31
C PRO A 33 -5.09 3.83 13.17
N LEU A 34 -5.23 4.99 12.53
CA LEU A 34 -4.16 5.98 12.40
C LEU A 34 -3.63 6.40 13.79
N SER A 35 -4.51 6.45 14.80
CA SER A 35 -4.17 6.71 16.20
C SER A 35 -3.20 5.67 16.80
N GLN A 36 -3.08 4.49 16.18
CA GLN A 36 -2.23 3.39 16.61
C GLN A 36 -1.02 3.17 15.69
N ALA A 37 -0.58 4.20 14.96
CA ALA A 37 0.58 4.13 14.06
C ALA A 37 1.84 3.55 14.72
N SER A 38 2.07 3.80 16.03
CA SER A 38 3.19 3.21 16.79
C SER A 38 3.14 1.68 16.75
N LYS A 39 1.98 1.07 17.03
CA LYS A 39 1.81 -0.39 17.03
C LYS A 39 1.98 -1.00 15.65
N ALA A 40 1.55 -0.28 14.61
CA ALA A 40 1.78 -0.68 13.23
C ALA A 40 3.28 -0.68 12.89
N HIS A 41 4.03 0.30 13.42
CA HIS A 41 5.48 0.38 13.25
C HIS A 41 6.21 -0.75 13.99
N GLU A 42 5.83 -1.03 15.24
CA GLU A 42 6.38 -2.14 16.01
C GLU A 42 6.21 -3.48 15.27
N LEU A 43 5.01 -3.75 14.71
CA LEU A 43 4.78 -4.93 13.87
C LEU A 43 5.63 -4.92 12.59
N MET A 44 5.83 -3.76 11.98
CA MET A 44 6.69 -3.63 10.80
C MET A 44 8.14 -4.00 11.13
N GLU A 45 8.67 -3.54 12.25
CA GLU A 45 10.05 -3.80 12.69
C GLU A 45 10.27 -5.27 13.07
N SER A 46 9.27 -5.94 13.65
CA SER A 46 9.35 -7.36 14.00
C SER A 46 9.59 -8.29 12.79
N SER A 47 9.32 -7.82 11.57
CA SER A 47 9.34 -8.63 10.34
C SER A 47 8.41 -9.86 10.35
N GLU A 48 7.44 -9.92 11.27
CA GLU A 48 6.46 -11.02 11.37
C GLU A 48 5.29 -10.89 10.38
N HIS A 49 5.13 -9.74 9.73
CA HIS A 49 4.01 -9.44 8.85
C HIS A 49 4.23 -9.98 7.42
N ILE A 50 3.21 -10.59 6.81
CA ILE A 50 3.25 -11.03 5.41
C ILE A 50 2.24 -10.22 4.60
N GLY A 51 2.74 -9.14 3.99
CA GLY A 51 1.95 -8.26 3.13
C GLY A 51 2.03 -6.80 3.57
N LYS A 52 1.00 -6.01 3.23
CA LYS A 52 0.93 -4.60 3.59
C LYS A 52 0.28 -4.41 4.95
N ILE A 53 0.88 -3.56 5.77
CA ILE A 53 0.24 -2.97 6.96
C ILE A 53 -0.44 -1.68 6.50
N VAL A 54 -1.74 -1.54 6.77
CA VAL A 54 -2.53 -0.38 6.36
C VAL A 54 -2.96 0.40 7.59
N LEU A 55 -2.74 1.71 7.57
CA LEU A 55 -3.36 2.61 8.53
C LEU A 55 -4.69 3.09 7.96
N VAL A 56 -5.76 2.93 8.73
CA VAL A 56 -7.08 3.47 8.41
C VAL A 56 -7.37 4.68 9.28
N ASN A 57 -7.94 5.71 8.68
CA ASN A 57 -8.59 6.75 9.45
C ASN A 57 -9.88 6.12 9.98
N GLU A 58 -9.99 5.90 11.29
CA GLU A 58 -11.28 5.60 11.92
C GLU A 58 -12.27 6.74 11.65
#